data_AF-A0A8B6EC51-F1
#
_entry.id   AF-A0A8B6EC51-F1
#
_cell.length_a   1.000
_cell.length_b   1.000
_cell.length_c   1.000
_cell.angle_alpha   90.00
_cell.angle_beta   90.00
_cell.angle_gamma   90.00
#
_symmetry.space_group_name_H-M   'P 1'
#
loop_
_entity.id
_entity.type
_entity.pdbx_description
1 polymer ?
#
loop_
_entity_poly.entity_id
_entity_poly.type
_entity_poly.pdbx_seq_one_letter_code
_entity_poly.pdbx_strand_id
1 'polypeptide(L)'
;MKTGCHCPPACSSTRYEVTLSSSMFPSDFYNDFLLKAVNEFEQDYYRKNFIVIHIYFDELKTTIVKQLPVYGSSVEIFGNLGGQMGLFLGASILTITELGEFLGFVLWFIWKKCKNRNRTNFSKEKNVIATLKEM
;
A
#
# COMPACT_ATOMS: atom_id res chain seq x y z
N MET A 1 2.61 10.80 26.38
CA MET A 1 3.54 10.82 25.23
C MET A 1 4.94 11.15 25.76
N LYS A 2 5.88 10.21 25.73
CA LYS A 2 7.26 10.44 26.20
C LYS A 2 8.03 11.21 25.11
N THR A 3 8.43 12.44 25.44
CA THR A 3 9.22 13.35 24.61
C THR A 3 10.72 13.04 24.77
N GLY A 4 11.24 12.07 24.00
CA GLY A 4 12.68 11.75 24.07
C GLY A 4 13.25 10.80 23.00
N CYS A 5 12.46 9.93 22.37
CA CYS A 5 12.94 9.06 21.29
C CYS A 5 11.87 8.92 20.19
N HIS A 6 12.24 9.23 18.94
CA HIS A 6 11.39 8.99 17.78
C HIS A 6 11.65 7.58 17.25
N CYS A 7 10.90 6.60 17.73
CA CYS A 7 11.00 5.22 17.25
C CYS A 7 9.90 4.96 16.21
N PRO A 8 10.24 4.69 14.94
CA PRO A 8 9.26 4.26 13.96
C PRO A 8 8.72 2.86 14.32
N PRO A 9 7.49 2.52 13.92
CA PRO A 9 6.94 1.18 14.11
C PRO A 9 7.77 0.13 13.35
N ALA A 10 7.95 -1.05 13.95
CA ALA A 10 8.68 -2.14 13.32
C ALA A 10 7.87 -2.78 12.17
N CYS A 11 8.54 -3.16 11.07
CA CYS A 11 7.92 -3.82 9.93
C CYS A 11 7.49 -5.27 10.20
N SER A 12 8.10 -5.91 11.19
CA SER A 12 7.77 -7.28 11.62
C SER A 12 7.69 -7.31 13.14
N SER A 13 6.56 -7.78 13.67
CA SER A 13 6.36 -7.98 15.10
C SER A 13 5.50 -9.19 15.35
N THR A 14 5.94 -10.08 16.23
CA THR A 14 5.14 -11.19 16.74
C THR A 14 4.49 -10.79 18.05
N ARG A 15 3.18 -10.97 18.16
CA ARG A 15 2.41 -10.71 19.39
C ARG A 15 1.75 -12.00 19.83
N TYR A 16 1.85 -12.30 21.12
CA TYR A 16 1.18 -13.44 21.74
C TYR A 16 0.03 -12.90 22.58
N GLU A 17 -1.20 -13.29 22.22
CA GLU A 17 -2.37 -13.05 23.04
C GLU A 17 -2.41 -14.08 24.16
N VAL A 18 -2.61 -13.62 25.40
CA VAL A 18 -2.52 -14.46 26.59
C VAL A 18 -3.88 -14.50 27.27
N THR A 19 -4.42 -15.71 27.42
CA THR A 19 -5.62 -15.98 28.22
C THR A 19 -5.18 -16.61 29.54
N LEU A 20 -5.57 -16.02 30.66
CA LEU A 20 -5.18 -16.49 31.99
C LEU A 20 -6.32 -17.25 32.67
N SER A 21 -6.01 -18.45 33.15
CA SER A 21 -6.86 -19.22 34.06
C SER A 21 -6.06 -19.61 35.30
N SER A 22 -6.67 -19.50 36.47
CA SER A 22 -6.03 -19.78 37.75
C SER A 22 -6.90 -20.70 38.59
N SER A 23 -6.28 -21.68 39.23
CA SER A 23 -6.92 -22.58 40.19
C SER A 23 -6.07 -22.71 41.45
N MET A 24 -6.69 -23.19 42.52
CA MET A 24 -6.03 -23.36 43.80
C MET A 24 -5.11 -24.59 43.76
N PHE A 25 -3.84 -24.39 44.15
CA PHE A 25 -2.83 -25.44 44.26
C PHE A 25 -2.14 -25.35 45.63
N PRO A 26 -1.74 -26.49 46.25
CA PRO A 26 -2.15 -27.87 45.95
C PRO A 26 -3.62 -28.13 46.33
N SER A 27 -4.19 -29.24 45.83
CA SER A 27 -5.49 -29.73 46.35
C SER A 27 -5.34 -30.19 47.80
N ASP A 28 -6.43 -30.21 48.57
CA ASP A 28 -6.37 -30.57 50.00
C ASP A 28 -5.76 -31.96 50.23
N PHE A 29 -6.13 -32.93 49.40
CA PHE A 29 -5.56 -34.28 49.45
C PHE A 29 -4.06 -34.30 49.14
N TYR A 30 -3.64 -33.55 48.13
CA TYR A 30 -2.22 -33.49 47.74
C TYR A 30 -1.39 -32.73 48.78
N ASN A 31 -1.96 -31.73 49.43
CA ASN A 31 -1.32 -31.02 50.54
C ASN A 31 -1.04 -31.96 51.72
N ASP A 32 -2.04 -32.74 52.14
CA ASP A 32 -1.88 -33.73 53.23
C ASP A 32 -0.83 -34.80 52.89
N PHE A 33 -0.78 -35.23 51.63
CA PHE A 33 0.26 -36.13 51.15
C PHE A 33 1.67 -35.50 51.22
N LEU A 34 1.83 -34.26 50.77
CA LEU A 34 3.12 -33.55 50.80
C LEU A 34 3.62 -33.30 52.21
N LEU A 35 2.72 -32.91 53.12
CA LEU A 35 3.04 -32.69 54.53
C LEU A 35 3.54 -33.98 55.20
N LYS A 36 2.89 -35.12 54.95
CA LYS A 36 3.31 -36.43 55.46
C LYS A 36 4.65 -36.92 54.91
N ALA A 37 4.99 -36.55 53.68
CA ALA A 37 6.22 -36.98 53.02
C ALA A 37 7.45 -36.23 53.53
N VAL A 38 7.30 -34.94 53.90
CA VAL A 38 8.43 -34.06 54.22
C VAL A 38 8.52 -33.74 55.72
N ASN A 39 7.44 -33.89 56.50
CA ASN A 39 7.39 -33.76 57.98
C ASN A 39 8.11 -32.52 58.60
N GLU A 40 8.36 -31.47 57.81
CA GLU A 40 9.13 -30.30 58.23
C GLU A 40 8.32 -28.99 58.24
N PHE A 41 7.15 -28.97 57.60
CA PHE A 41 6.44 -27.72 57.28
C PHE A 41 5.02 -27.64 57.85
N GLU A 42 4.56 -26.42 58.16
CA GLU A 42 3.18 -26.14 58.55
C GLU A 42 2.19 -26.39 57.40
N GLN A 43 0.91 -26.65 57.74
CA GLN A 43 -0.13 -27.04 56.77
C GLN A 43 -0.28 -26.08 55.58
N ASP A 44 -0.02 -24.79 55.76
CA ASP A 44 -0.20 -23.76 54.72
C ASP A 44 1.08 -23.41 53.95
N TYR A 45 2.23 -23.99 54.31
CA TYR A 45 3.51 -23.60 53.72
C TYR A 45 3.52 -23.78 52.19
N TYR A 46 3.00 -24.91 51.71
CA TYR A 46 2.94 -25.19 50.27
C TYR A 46 1.98 -24.26 49.53
N ARG A 47 0.83 -23.92 50.15
CA ARG A 47 -0.18 -23.02 49.57
C ARG A 47 0.32 -21.58 49.45
N LYS A 48 1.21 -21.12 50.35
CA LYS A 48 1.72 -19.74 50.37
C LYS A 48 2.96 -19.53 49.50
N ASN A 49 3.75 -20.57 49.27
CA ASN A 49 5.07 -20.44 48.64
C ASN A 49 5.16 -21.09 47.25
N PHE A 50 4.26 -22.02 46.89
CA PHE A 50 4.33 -22.73 45.62
C PHE A 50 3.28 -22.24 44.62
N ILE A 51 3.72 -22.16 43.36
CA ILE A 51 2.86 -21.91 42.20
C ILE A 51 3.22 -22.88 41.09
N VAL A 52 2.21 -23.36 40.37
CA VAL A 52 2.40 -24.16 39.16
C VAL A 52 1.91 -23.33 37.99
N ILE A 53 2.77 -23.13 36.99
CA ILE A 53 2.47 -22.36 35.79
C ILE A 53 2.49 -23.30 34.59
N HIS A 54 1.37 -23.34 33.87
CA HIS A 54 1.24 -24.08 32.61
C HIS A 54 1.21 -23.08 31.45
N ILE A 55 2.21 -23.14 30.57
CA ILE A 55 2.28 -22.32 29.35
C ILE A 55 2.08 -23.24 28.16
N TYR A 56 1.00 -23.01 27.43
CA TYR A 56 0.64 -23.78 26.24
C TYR A 56 -0.04 -22.87 25.21
N PHE A 57 -0.06 -23.32 23.96
CA PHE A 57 -0.81 -22.66 22.90
C PHE A 57 -2.28 -23.09 22.97
N ASP A 58 -3.20 -22.11 22.92
CA ASP A 58 -4.65 -22.38 22.92
C ASP A 58 -5.07 -23.19 21.67
N GLU A 59 -4.53 -22.82 20.51
CA GLU A 59 -4.66 -23.57 19.26
C GLU A 59 -3.32 -23.66 18.53
N LEU A 60 -3.11 -24.70 17.70
CA LEU A 60 -1.96 -24.82 16.79
C LEU A 60 -2.07 -23.92 15.54
N LYS A 61 -2.78 -22.80 15.65
CA LYS A 61 -2.98 -21.86 14.54
C LYS A 61 -2.26 -20.56 14.83
N THR A 62 -1.55 -20.06 13.83
CA THR A 62 -0.88 -18.75 13.90
C THR A 62 -1.59 -17.79 12.94
N THR A 63 -2.03 -16.65 13.46
CA THR A 63 -2.58 -15.57 12.63
C THR A 63 -1.44 -14.71 12.10
N ILE A 64 -1.42 -14.48 10.79
CA ILE A 64 -0.39 -13.67 10.13
C ILE A 64 -1.09 -12.46 9.52
N VAL A 65 -0.74 -11.27 9.99
CA VAL A 65 -1.24 -10.00 9.45
C VAL A 65 -0.13 -9.35 8.63
N LYS A 66 -0.37 -9.18 7.33
CA LYS A 66 0.56 -8.52 6.40
C LYS A 66 -0.10 -7.30 5.78
N GLN A 67 0.63 -6.19 5.76
CA GLN A 67 0.22 -5.00 5.02
C GLN A 67 0.83 -5.08 3.62
N LEU A 68 -0.02 -5.20 2.60
CA LEU A 68 0.38 -5.21 1.20
C LEU A 68 0.01 -3.85 0.56
N PRO A 69 0.80 -3.36 -0.39
CA PRO A 69 0.43 -2.16 -1.14
C PRO A 69 -0.86 -2.44 -1.93
N VAL A 70 -1.78 -1.47 -1.93
CA VAL A 70 -3.04 -1.56 -2.70
C VAL A 70 -2.77 -1.49 -4.21
N TYR A 71 -1.73 -0.76 -4.60
CA TYR A 71 -1.21 -0.70 -5.96
C TYR A 71 0.27 -1.07 -5.92
N GLY A 72 0.57 -2.34 -6.17
CA GLY A 72 1.94 -2.87 -6.09
C GLY A 72 2.79 -2.50 -7.30
N SER A 73 2.15 -2.26 -8.44
CA SER A 73 2.80 -1.97 -9.71
C SER A 73 2.06 -0.88 -10.48
N SER A 74 2.80 -0.16 -11.35
CA SER A 74 2.20 0.78 -12.29
C SER A 74 1.19 0.11 -13.22
N VAL A 75 1.32 -1.21 -13.44
CA VAL A 75 0.43 -2.02 -14.28
C VAL A 75 -1.01 -2.06 -13.72
N GLU A 76 -1.17 -2.16 -12.41
CA GLU A 76 -2.51 -2.19 -11.77
C GLU A 76 -3.27 -0.87 -11.98
N ILE A 77 -2.55 0.24 -11.98
CA ILE A 77 -3.13 1.58 -12.22
C ILE A 77 -3.59 1.69 -13.67
N PHE A 78 -2.74 1.31 -14.63
CA PHE A 78 -3.12 1.33 -16.05
C PHE A 78 -4.23 0.31 -16.38
N GLY A 79 -4.26 -0.83 -15.69
CA GLY A 79 -5.32 -1.82 -15.81
C GLY A 79 -6.68 -1.28 -15.38
N ASN A 80 -6.74 -0.59 -14.24
CA ASN A 80 -7.98 0.05 -13.78
C ASN A 80 -8.41 1.20 -14.69
N LEU A 81 -7.48 2.06 -15.11
CA LEU A 81 -7.77 3.17 -16.02
C LEU A 81 -8.27 2.66 -17.38
N GLY A 82 -7.55 1.70 -17.98
CA GLY A 82 -7.92 1.09 -19.26
C GLY A 82 -9.23 0.30 -19.17
N GLY A 83 -9.47 -0.40 -18.07
CA GLY A 83 -10.72 -1.12 -17.83
C GLY A 83 -11.93 -0.20 -17.75
N GLN A 84 -11.83 0.91 -17.02
CA GLN A 84 -12.93 1.89 -16.92
C GLN A 84 -13.16 2.62 -18.25
N MET A 85 -12.09 3.02 -18.95
CA MET A 85 -12.22 3.65 -20.28
C MET A 85 -12.79 2.69 -21.32
N GLY A 86 -12.37 1.42 -21.31
CA GLY A 86 -12.88 0.39 -22.20
C GLY A 86 -14.34 0.05 -21.94
N LEU A 87 -14.78 0.03 -20.67
CA LEU A 87 -16.16 -0.28 -20.31
C LEU A 87 -17.13 0.86 -20.64
N PHE A 88 -16.79 2.11 -20.30
CA PHE A 88 -17.70 3.24 -20.45
C PHE A 88 -17.67 3.89 -21.84
N LEU A 89 -16.48 3.98 -22.46
CA LEU A 89 -16.30 4.67 -23.74
C LEU A 89 -16.12 3.69 -24.91
N GLY A 90 -15.89 2.39 -24.64
CA GLY A 90 -15.42 1.47 -25.67
C GLY A 90 -14.03 1.82 -26.20
N ALA A 91 -13.28 2.67 -25.49
CA ALA A 91 -12.01 3.21 -25.94
C ALA A 91 -10.86 2.24 -25.61
N SER A 92 -9.90 2.14 -26.52
CA SER A 92 -8.72 1.29 -26.38
C SER A 92 -7.45 2.05 -26.79
N ILE A 93 -6.28 1.41 -26.62
CA ILE A 93 -5.01 2.01 -27.05
C ILE A 93 -5.01 2.38 -28.54
N LEU A 94 -5.72 1.61 -29.38
CA LEU A 94 -5.84 1.89 -30.81
C LEU A 94 -6.59 3.21 -31.06
N THR A 95 -7.66 3.47 -30.30
CA THR A 95 -8.42 4.72 -30.43
C THR A 95 -7.60 5.95 -30.00
N ILE A 96 -6.70 5.79 -29.02
CA ILE A 96 -5.78 6.86 -28.59
C ILE A 96 -4.74 7.13 -29.68
N THR A 97 -4.17 6.07 -30.27
CA THR A 97 -3.21 6.21 -31.38
C THR A 97 -3.86 6.91 -32.58
N GLU A 98 -5.07 6.53 -32.95
CA GLU A 98 -5.81 7.14 -34.06
C GLU A 98 -6.08 8.63 -33.83
N LEU A 99 -6.53 9.00 -32.62
CA LEU A 99 -6.70 10.41 -32.24
C LEU A 99 -5.37 11.17 -32.29
N GLY A 100 -4.27 10.54 -31.87
CA GLY A 100 -2.92 11.10 -31.92
C GLY A 100 -2.47 11.39 -33.35
N GLU A 101 -2.64 10.43 -34.26
CA GLU A 101 -2.30 10.59 -35.69
C GLU A 101 -3.15 11.69 -36.34
N PHE A 102 -4.46 11.69 -36.07
CA PHE A 102 -5.36 12.72 -36.58
C PHE A 102 -4.95 14.12 -36.11
N LEU A 103 -4.69 14.31 -34.81
CA LEU A 103 -4.22 15.58 -34.28
C LEU A 103 -2.88 16.00 -34.89
N GLY A 104 -1.94 15.05 -35.05
CA GLY A 104 -0.65 15.29 -35.72
C GLY A 104 -0.82 15.79 -37.15
N PHE A 105 -1.68 15.16 -37.95
CA PHE A 105 -1.96 15.59 -39.32
C PHE A 105 -2.63 16.97 -39.38
N VAL A 106 -3.59 17.24 -38.49
CA VAL A 106 -4.26 18.54 -38.42
C VAL A 106 -3.26 19.64 -38.06
N LEU A 107 -2.42 19.42 -37.04
CA LEU A 107 -1.37 20.36 -36.65
C LEU A 107 -0.37 20.61 -37.79
N TRP A 108 0.06 19.56 -38.49
CA TRP A 108 0.93 19.68 -39.65
C TRP A 108 0.30 20.49 -40.79
N PHE A 109 -0.98 20.23 -41.09
CA PHE A 109 -1.71 20.95 -42.13
C PHE A 109 -1.88 22.43 -41.78
N ILE A 110 -2.24 22.73 -40.53
CA ILE A 110 -2.33 24.12 -40.02
C ILE A 110 -0.97 24.81 -40.12
N TRP A 111 0.11 24.16 -39.68
CA TRP A 111 1.46 24.70 -39.79
C TRP A 111 1.87 24.97 -41.23
N LYS A 112 1.59 24.05 -42.15
CA LYS A 112 1.88 24.22 -43.58
C LYS A 112 1.08 25.37 -44.19
N LYS A 113 -0.21 25.51 -43.83
CA LYS A 113 -1.08 26.60 -44.30
C LYS A 113 -0.60 27.96 -43.76
N CYS A 114 -0.24 28.05 -42.48
CA CYS A 114 0.33 29.27 -41.89
C CYS A 114 1.68 29.63 -42.51
N LYS A 115 2.57 28.66 -42.75
CA LYS A 115 3.85 28.86 -43.43
C LYS A 115 3.69 29.32 -44.88
N ASN A 116 2.75 28.74 -45.62
CA ASN A 116 2.50 29.11 -47.01
C ASN A 116 1.84 30.49 -47.13
N ARG A 117 0.95 30.86 -46.20
CA ARG A 117 0.35 32.21 -46.11
C ARG A 117 1.39 33.29 -45.82
N ASN A 118 2.37 33.01 -44.96
CA ASN A 118 3.48 33.94 -44.73
C ASN A 118 4.39 34.11 -45.96
N ARG A 119 4.66 33.04 -46.73
CA ARG A 119 5.46 33.16 -47.97
C ARG A 119 4.75 34.00 -49.05
N THR A 120 3.44 33.85 -49.22
CA THR A 120 2.69 34.63 -50.23
C THR A 120 2.52 36.09 -49.84
N ASN A 121 2.32 36.39 -48.55
CA ASN A 121 2.29 37.77 -48.06
C ASN A 121 3.64 38.48 -48.24
N PHE A 122 4.76 37.82 -47.93
CA PHE A 122 6.10 38.40 -48.12
C PHE A 122 6.47 38.60 -49.60
N SER A 123 6.01 37.71 -50.49
CA SER A 123 6.18 37.87 -51.94
C SER A 123 5.35 39.04 -52.50
N LYS A 124 4.11 39.23 -52.01
CA LYS A 124 3.28 40.38 -52.37
C LYS A 124 3.88 41.71 -51.89
N GLU A 125 4.39 41.76 -50.65
CA GLU A 125 5.03 42.96 -50.11
C GLU A 125 6.27 43.37 -50.93
N LYS A 126 7.10 42.41 -51.33
CA LYS A 126 8.25 42.66 -52.22
C LYS A 126 7.84 43.16 -53.61
N ASN A 127 6.77 42.61 -54.19
CA ASN A 127 6.30 43.04 -55.51
C ASN A 127 5.71 44.47 -55.50
N VAL A 128 5.06 44.87 -54.40
CA VAL A 128 4.53 46.25 -54.23
C VAL A 128 5.66 47.27 -54.05
N ILE A 129 6.72 46.92 -53.31
CA ILE A 129 7.88 47.82 -53.15
C ILE A 129 8.64 47.98 -54.47
N ALA A 130 8.71 46.93 -55.29
CA ALA A 130 9.36 46.98 -56.60
C ALA A 130 8.63 47.93 -57.58
N THR A 131 7.30 47.90 -57.63
CA THR A 131 6.51 48.79 -58.50
C THR A 131 6.55 50.26 -58.08
N LEU A 132 6.65 50.55 -56.77
CA LEU A 132 6.84 51.93 -56.28
C LEU A 132 8.21 52.52 -56.60
N LYS A 133 9.20 51.69 -56.96
CA LYS A 133 10.56 52.14 -57.30
C LYS A 133 10.73 52.49 -58.78
N GLU A 134 9.78 52.10 -59.63
CA GLU A 134 9.79 52.39 -61.08
C GLU A 134 8.87 53.55 -61.49
N MET A 135 8.18 54.19 -60.52
CA MET A 135 7.53 55.50 -60.68
C MET A 135 8.44 56.60 -60.13
#